data_AF-A0A353R717-F1
#
_entry.id   AF-A0A353R717-F1
#
_cell.length_a   1.000
_cell.length_b   1.000
_cell.length_c   1.000
_cell.angle_alpha   90.00
_cell.angle_beta   90.00
_cell.angle_gamma   90.00
#
_symmetry.space_group_name_H-M   'P 1'
#
loop_
_entity.id
_entity.type
_entity.pdbx_description
1 polymer ?
#
loop_
_entity_poly.entity_id
_entity_poly.type
_entity_poly.pdbx_seq_one_letter_code
_entity_poly.pdbx_strand_id
1 'polypeptide(L)' 'EVVECHFVTGKYALWLKLYCRDHDHLMEVLIDIIRNIPSVIQTETLISLDQAIERQVWVKQ' A
#
# COMPACT_ATOMS: atom_id res chain seq x y z
N GLU A 1 -2.50 -2.19 -9.09
CA GLU A 1 -1.47 -2.43 -8.04
C GLU A 1 -2.05 -2.52 -6.64
N VAL A 2 -3.07 -1.73 -6.29
CA VAL A 2 -3.72 -1.77 -4.96
C VAL A 2 -4.51 -3.06 -4.77
N VAL A 3 -4.19 -3.81 -3.72
CA VAL A 3 -4.92 -5.03 -3.32
C VAL A 3 -5.71 -4.86 -2.03
N GLU A 4 -5.28 -3.95 -1.16
CA GLU A 4 -5.98 -3.63 0.08
C GLU A 4 -5.91 -2.12 0.31
N CYS A 5 -7.00 -1.56 0.86
CA CYS A 5 -7.10 -0.15 1.21
C CYS A 5 -7.96 -0.02 2.47
N HIS A 6 -7.41 0.63 3.49
CA HIS A 6 -8.06 0.75 4.78
C HIS A 6 -8.03 2.20 5.26
N PHE A 7 -9.18 2.67 5.76
CA PHE A 7 -9.20 3.81 6.67
C PHE A 7 -8.72 3.32 8.03
N VAL A 8 -7.64 3.92 8.53
CA VAL A 8 -6.99 3.49 9.77
C VAL A 8 -7.04 4.61 10.81
N THR A 9 -7.02 4.23 12.08
CA THR A 9 -6.76 5.17 13.17
C THR A 9 -5.26 5.49 13.21
N GLY A 10 -4.88 6.70 13.63
CA GLY A 10 -3.48 7.09 13.81
C GLY A 10 -3.03 8.15 12.81
N LYS A 11 -1.77 8.07 12.36
CA LYS A 11 -1.09 9.13 11.59
C LYS A 11 -1.60 9.27 10.15
N TYR A 12 -2.04 8.18 9.52
CA TYR A 12 -2.43 8.16 8.10
C TYR A 12 -3.95 8.04 7.96
N ALA A 13 -4.51 8.75 6.98
CA ALA A 13 -5.93 8.62 6.64
C ALA A 13 -6.23 7.30 5.91
N LEU A 14 -5.27 6.85 5.08
CA LEU A 14 -5.37 5.64 4.28
C LEU A 14 -4.11 4.79 4.46
N TRP A 15 -4.30 3.47 4.53
CA TRP A 15 -3.25 2.47 4.48
C TRP A 15 -3.47 1.56 3.27
N LEU A 16 -2.48 1.47 2.39
CA LEU A 16 -2.56 0.74 1.13
C LEU A 16 -1.57 -0.42 1.12
N LYS A 17 -2.03 -1.59 0.66
CA LYS A 17 -1.15 -2.68 0.24
C LYS A 17 -1.13 -2.72 -1.28
N LEU A 18 0.07 -2.68 -1.84
CA LEU A 18 0.30 -2.65 -3.28
C LEU A 18 1.15 -3.86 -3.69
N TYR A 19 0.87 -4.44 -4.86
CA TYR A 19 1.82 -5.30 -5.57
C TYR A 19 2.31 -4.58 -6.82
N CYS A 20 3.64 -4.46 -6.92
CA CYS A 20 4.34 -3.95 -8.08
C CYS A 20 5.13 -5.08 -8.72
N ARG A 21 5.37 -4.99 -10.03
CA ARG A 21 6.07 -6.02 -10.80
C ARG A 21 7.58 -5.97 -10.56
N ASP A 22 8.11 -4.76 -10.47
CA ASP A 22 9.52 -4.43 -10.30
C ASP A 22 9.64 -3.01 -9.72
N HIS A 23 10.87 -2.52 -9.59
CA HIS A 23 11.16 -1.20 -9.06
C HIS A 23 10.62 -0.07 -9.95
N ASP A 24 10.75 -0.18 -11.27
CA ASP A 24 10.33 0.88 -12.19
C ASP A 24 8.81 1.06 -12.13
N HIS A 25 8.07 -0.05 -12.08
CA HIS A 25 6.62 -0.03 -11.87
C HIS A 25 6.24 0.57 -10.50
N LEU A 26 7.00 0.29 -9.43
CA LEU A 26 6.77 0.93 -8.13
C LEU A 26 6.94 2.46 -8.22
N MET A 27 7.98 2.93 -8.92
CA MET A 27 8.25 4.35 -9.05
C MET A 27 7.17 5.06 -9.88
N GLU A 28 6.70 4.45 -10.97
CA GLU A 28 5.55 4.92 -11.76
C GLU A 28 4.32 5.11 -10.86
N VAL A 29 3.99 4.10 -10.06
CA VAL A 29 2.82 4.14 -9.15
C VAL A 29 2.96 5.24 -8.10
N LEU A 30 4.13 5.39 -7.47
CA LEU A 30 4.33 6.38 -6.41
C LEU A 30 4.33 7.81 -6.97
N ILE A 31 5.02 8.04 -8.08
CA ILE A 31 5.34 9.38 -8.60
C ILE A 31 4.28 9.89 -9.57
N ASP A 32 3.81 9.02 -10.46
CA ASP A 32 2.94 9.41 -11.58
C ASP A 32 1.46 9.16 -11.26
N ILE A 33 1.17 8.23 -10.35
CA ILE A 33 -0.20 7.94 -9.93
C ILE A 33 -0.48 8.60 -8.58
N ILE A 34 0.11 8.09 -7.49
CA ILE A 34 -0.30 8.46 -6.12
C ILE A 34 -0.03 9.94 -5.81
N ARG A 35 1.15 10.45 -6.14
CA ARG A 35 1.49 11.86 -5.88
C ARG A 35 0.60 12.85 -6.66
N ASN A 36 0.08 12.44 -7.81
CA ASN A 36 -0.79 13.27 -8.64
C ASN A 36 -2.25 13.28 -8.16
N ILE A 37 -2.60 12.46 -7.17
CA ILE A 37 -3.95 12.45 -6.59
C ILE A 37 -4.16 13.75 -5.78
N PRO A 38 -5.16 14.57 -6.14
CA PRO A 38 -5.49 15.75 -5.37
C PRO A 38 -5.78 15.40 -3.91
N SER A 39 -5.31 16.23 -2.98
CA SER A 39 -5.44 16.04 -1.52
C SER A 39 -4.50 15.01 -0.88
N VAL A 40 -3.69 14.28 -1.65
CA VAL A 40 -2.57 13.52 -1.08
C VAL A 40 -1.43 14.48 -0.77
N ILE A 41 -1.27 14.82 0.51
CA ILE A 41 -0.24 15.78 0.98
C ILE A 41 1.10 15.07 1.21
N GLN A 42 1.06 13.86 1.77
CA GLN A 42 2.24 13.10 2.11
C GLN A 42 1.95 11.60 1.97
N THR A 43 2.98 10.87 1.53
CA THR A 43 3.00 9.41 1.51
C THR A 43 4.19 8.91 2.33
N GLU A 44 4.03 7.74 2.93
CA GLU A 44 5.11 6.97 3.54
C GLU A 44 4.99 5.55 2.97
N THR A 45 6.07 5.04 2.40
CA THR A 45 6.07 3.73 1.72
C THR A 45 7.02 2.79 2.45
N LEU A 46 6.52 1.61 2.81
CA LEU A 46 7.30 0.52 3.39
C LEU A 46 7.44 -0.58 2.33
N ILE A 47 8.68 -0.91 1.97
CA ILE A 47 8.96 -1.97 1.01
C ILE A 47 9.08 -3.29 1.76
N SER A 48 8.23 -4.25 1.41
CA SER A 48 8.33 -5.62 1.92
C SER A 48 9.52 -6.32 1.27
N LEU A 49 10.51 -6.73 2.07
CA LEU A 49 11.68 -7.49 1.59
C LEU A 49 11.50 -9.00 1.72
N ASP A 50 10.74 -9.42 2.72
CA ASP A 50 10.39 -10.82 2.98
C ASP A 50 9.05 -10.87 3.73
N GLN A 51 8.29 -11.94 3.52
CA GLN A 51 6.99 -12.15 4.15
C GLN A 51 6.98 -13.51 4.86
N ALA A 52 7.42 -13.51 6.11
CA ALA A 52 7.51 -14.72 6.93
C ALA A 52 6.14 -15.40 7.19
N ILE A 53 5.05 -14.63 7.15
CA ILE A 53 3.69 -15.14 7.39
C ILE A 53 2.76 -14.61 6.29
N GLU A 54 2.21 -15.52 5.51
CA GLU A 54 1.11 -15.26 4.59
C GLU A 54 0.00 -16.28 4.82
N ARG A 55 -1.09 -15.85 5.45
CA ARG A 55 -2.27 -16.70 5.66
C ARG A 55 -3.52 -15.86 5.83
N GLN A 56 -4.65 -16.41 5.43
CA GLN A 56 -5.95 -15.85 5.81
C GLN A 56 -6.23 -16.09 7.30
N VAL A 57 -6.95 -15.15 7.91
CA VAL A 57 -7.45 -15.32 9.28
C VAL A 57 -8.61 -16.29 9.24
N TRP A 58 -8.50 -17.39 9.99
CA TRP A 58 -9.61 -18.29 10.21
C TRP A 58 -10.62 -17.60 11.13
N VAL A 59 -11.77 -17.25 10.60
CA VAL A 59 -12.94 -16.84 11.41
C VAL A 59 -13.78 -18.10 11.61
N LYS A 60 -13.89 -18.57 12.87
CA LYS A 60 -14.88 -19.59 13.19
C LYS A 60 -16.25 -18.96 12.97
N GLN A 61 -17.08 -19.58 12.12
CA GLN A 61 -18.49 -19.25 11.98
C GLN A 61 -19.24 -19.53 13.29
#